data_AF-A0AA36MUV0-F1
#
_entry.id   AF-A0AA36MUV0-F1
#
_cell.length_a   1.000
_cell.length_b   1.000
_cell.length_c   1.000
_cell.angle_alpha   90.00
_cell.angle_beta   90.00
_cell.angle_gamma   90.00
#
_symmetry.space_group_name_H-M   'P 1'
#
loop_
_entity.id
_entity.type
_entity.pdbx_description
1 polymer ?
#
loop_
_entity_poly.entity_id
_entity_poly.type
_entity_poly.pdbx_seq_one_letter_code
_entity_poly.pdbx_strand_id
1 'polypeptide(L)'
;MVFSDADAWLAGHLRPELPRLCFGAGALLLSSFVNFRTGAQLKAAIEGGKSPARSLLLFGLGAAAGCLRTVVFDSASERLRASMCAQVFAAKLLEEPKEEPGTSGTSSVAAMDSDVALCADLILKLQNVARYTSSIVGGTIAMFRASWKLSAAVWPLLVTGALHGARAGAKRSMKSAQSLAEVREDALGFAEERLQHSDLVRWFCRAEHEAKAFKAKCDKAVAVATRAARVRGISHLVLDWASKSVLLGLASLGSQLVARGELTAGELTSYFFHAAFLGLGLYGFVGLIPEAHHVDPRMSCMYDGCLYETRPFEPTRPFSVQIAVARAAAVRLSATVGQAHAGASAQMGDSF
;
A
#
# COMPACT_ATOMS: atom_id res chain seq x y z
N MET A 1 16.63 -5.91 17.76
CA MET A 1 15.46 -6.11 16.87
C MET A 1 15.07 -7.56 16.97
N VAL A 2 14.06 -7.86 17.79
CA VAL A 2 13.51 -9.21 17.91
C VAL A 2 12.55 -9.35 16.73
N PHE A 3 12.96 -10.10 15.70
CA PHE A 3 12.02 -10.51 14.65
C PHE A 3 10.98 -11.42 15.32
N SER A 4 9.71 -11.11 15.15
CA SER A 4 8.61 -11.91 15.68
C SER A 4 8.50 -13.20 14.83
N ASP A 5 7.98 -14.31 15.36
CA ASP A 5 7.76 -15.54 14.58
C ASP A 5 6.84 -15.27 13.35
N ALA A 6 6.06 -14.18 13.39
CA ALA A 6 5.28 -13.65 12.26
C ALA A 6 6.15 -13.29 11.05
N ASP A 7 7.30 -12.67 11.31
CA ASP A 7 8.24 -12.25 10.27
C ASP A 7 8.92 -13.46 9.63
N ALA A 8 9.14 -14.53 10.42
CA ALA A 8 9.71 -15.79 9.95
C ALA A 8 8.71 -16.60 9.10
N TRP A 9 7.43 -16.60 9.47
CA TRP A 9 6.35 -17.22 8.67
C TRP A 9 6.13 -16.49 7.34
N LEU A 10 6.04 -15.16 7.36
CA LEU A 10 5.99 -14.33 6.16
C LEU A 10 7.24 -14.50 5.28
N ALA A 11 8.43 -14.56 5.89
CA ALA A 11 9.68 -14.82 5.16
C ALA A 11 9.72 -16.22 4.54
N GLY A 12 9.07 -17.22 5.16
CA GLY A 12 8.89 -18.56 4.61
C GLY A 12 8.11 -18.56 3.30
N HIS A 13 7.02 -17.79 3.22
CA HIS A 13 6.23 -17.62 1.99
C HIS A 13 6.84 -16.68 0.97
N LEU A 14 7.66 -15.71 1.41
CA LEU A 14 8.40 -14.84 0.50
C LEU A 14 9.58 -15.56 -0.18
N ARG A 15 10.16 -16.58 0.46
CA ARG A 15 11.33 -17.32 -0.05
C ARG A 15 11.19 -17.88 -1.48
N PRO A 16 10.08 -18.52 -1.87
CA PRO A 16 9.91 -19.00 -3.25
C PRO A 16 9.79 -17.86 -4.29
N GLU A 17 9.35 -16.67 -3.89
CA GLU A 17 9.17 -15.51 -4.78
C GLU A 17 10.31 -14.47 -4.70
N LEU A 18 11.29 -14.67 -3.79
CA LEU A 18 12.52 -13.87 -3.67
C LEU A 18 13.26 -13.63 -5.00
N PRO A 19 13.49 -14.62 -5.89
CA PRO A 19 14.23 -14.37 -7.13
C PRO A 19 13.49 -13.37 -8.04
N ARG A 20 12.15 -13.38 -8.05
CA ARG A 20 11.33 -12.44 -8.81
C ARG A 20 11.29 -11.07 -8.15
N LEU A 21 11.19 -11.00 -6.83
CA LEU A 21 11.29 -9.74 -6.07
C LEU A 21 12.66 -9.08 -6.26
N CYS A 22 13.75 -9.85 -6.23
CA CYS A 22 15.10 -9.36 -6.52
C CYS A 22 15.22 -8.86 -7.97
N PHE A 23 14.60 -9.55 -8.92
CA PHE A 23 14.55 -9.11 -10.31
C PHE A 23 13.75 -7.82 -10.48
N GLY A 24 12.60 -7.69 -9.80
CA GLY A 24 11.82 -6.47 -9.72
C GLY A 24 12.57 -5.30 -9.07
N ALA A 25 13.34 -5.57 -8.01
CA ALA A 25 14.22 -4.59 -7.38
C ALA A 25 15.35 -4.15 -8.32
N GLY A 26 15.94 -5.08 -9.07
CA GLY A 26 16.92 -4.77 -10.13
C GLY A 26 16.33 -3.88 -11.23
N ALA A 27 15.12 -4.18 -11.69
CA ALA A 27 14.39 -3.35 -12.64
C ALA A 27 14.05 -1.96 -12.08
N LEU A 28 13.77 -1.85 -10.78
CA LEU A 28 13.55 -0.58 -10.07
C LEU A 28 14.83 0.27 -10.00
N LEU A 29 15.97 -0.35 -9.70
CA LEU A 29 17.27 0.33 -9.73
C LEU A 29 17.61 0.81 -11.14
N LEU A 30 17.38 -0.03 -12.15
CA LEU A 30 17.60 0.33 -13.55
C LEU A 30 16.70 1.50 -13.98
N SER A 31 15.40 1.43 -13.65
CA SER A 31 14.44 2.50 -13.94
C SER A 31 14.81 3.80 -13.22
N SER A 32 15.26 3.72 -11.96
CA SER A 32 15.73 4.89 -11.20
C SER A 32 16.98 5.50 -11.82
N PHE A 33 17.92 4.67 -12.27
CA PHE A 33 19.13 5.12 -12.96
C PHE A 33 18.82 5.80 -14.29
N VAL A 34 17.89 5.25 -15.08
CA VAL A 34 17.44 5.87 -16.33
C VAL A 34 16.78 7.22 -16.05
N ASN A 35 15.90 7.30 -15.05
CA ASN A 35 15.26 8.57 -14.66
C ASN A 35 16.27 9.65 -14.25
N PHE A 36 17.34 9.27 -13.55
CA PHE A 36 18.43 10.19 -13.20
C PHE A 36 19.16 10.71 -14.45
N ARG A 37 19.35 9.85 -15.46
CA ARG A 37 20.01 10.22 -16.71
C ARG A 37 19.14 11.09 -17.62
N THR A 38 17.82 11.03 -17.49
CA THR A 38 16.89 11.78 -18.34
C THR A 38 17.11 13.29 -18.29
N GLY A 39 17.32 13.88 -17.10
CA GLY A 39 17.56 15.33 -17.00
C GLY A 39 18.86 15.76 -17.69
N ALA A 40 19.94 14.99 -17.53
CA ALA A 40 21.20 15.23 -18.24
C ALA A 40 21.08 15.09 -19.76
N GLN A 41 20.20 14.21 -20.24
CA GLN A 41 19.90 14.08 -21.67
C GLN A 41 19.08 15.24 -22.20
N LEU A 42 18.11 15.73 -21.41
CA LEU A 42 17.33 16.90 -21.77
C LEU A 42 18.24 18.13 -21.92
N LYS A 43 19.18 18.32 -20.98
CA LYS A 43 20.25 19.32 -21.11
C LYS A 43 21.03 19.15 -22.41
N ALA A 44 21.53 17.94 -22.69
CA ALA A 44 22.33 17.66 -23.88
C ALA A 44 21.57 17.83 -25.20
N ALA A 45 20.26 17.60 -25.21
CA ALA A 45 19.40 17.82 -26.37
C ALA A 45 19.18 19.32 -26.65
N ILE A 46 19.01 20.12 -25.60
CA ILE A 46 18.83 21.57 -25.70
C ILE A 46 20.14 22.26 -26.11
N GLU A 47 21.28 21.79 -25.61
CA GLU A 47 22.61 22.32 -25.91
C GLU A 47 23.22 21.74 -27.21
N GLY A 48 22.47 20.95 -27.97
CA GLY A 48 22.87 20.48 -29.32
C GLY A 48 23.91 19.36 -29.36
N GLY A 49 24.22 18.70 -28.23
CA GLY A 49 25.40 17.84 -28.10
C GLY A 49 25.26 16.36 -28.48
N LYS A 50 24.04 15.81 -28.66
CA LYS A 50 23.84 14.36 -28.93
C LYS A 50 22.64 14.06 -29.84
N SER A 51 22.76 12.98 -30.62
CA SER A 51 21.69 12.53 -31.52
C SER A 51 20.42 12.12 -30.73
N PRO A 52 19.23 12.57 -31.16
CA PRO A 52 17.96 12.31 -30.45
C PRO A 52 17.64 10.82 -30.35
N ALA A 53 18.14 10.01 -31.29
CA ALA A 53 17.96 8.56 -31.32
C ALA A 53 18.50 7.85 -30.06
N ARG A 54 19.66 8.28 -29.52
CA ARG A 54 20.22 7.65 -28.30
C ARG A 54 19.39 7.96 -27.06
N SER A 55 18.82 9.16 -26.96
CA SER A 55 17.94 9.53 -25.86
C SER A 55 16.62 8.76 -25.92
N LEU A 56 16.04 8.61 -27.12
CA LEU A 56 14.83 7.81 -27.34
C LEU A 56 15.03 6.33 -26.98
N LEU A 57 16.17 5.73 -27.34
CA LEU A 57 16.49 4.36 -26.96
C LEU A 57 16.58 4.18 -25.44
N LEU A 58 17.14 5.17 -24.74
CA LEU A 58 17.24 5.13 -23.27
C LEU A 58 15.89 5.36 -22.59
N PHE A 59 15.00 6.19 -23.16
CA PHE A 59 13.61 6.30 -22.70
C PHE A 59 12.83 5.01 -22.94
N GLY A 60 13.02 4.37 -24.10
CA GLY A 60 12.46 3.05 -24.38
C GLY A 60 12.92 2.00 -23.38
N LEU A 61 14.21 1.99 -23.04
CA LEU A 61 14.76 1.10 -22.01
C LEU A 61 14.17 1.40 -20.63
N GLY A 62 14.01 2.66 -20.25
CA GLY A 62 13.38 3.07 -19.00
C GLY A 62 11.91 2.65 -18.92
N ALA A 63 11.16 2.80 -20.01
CA ALA A 63 9.77 2.38 -20.11
C ALA A 63 9.63 0.86 -20.03
N ALA A 64 10.49 0.11 -20.74
CA ALA A 64 10.54 -1.35 -20.67
C ALA A 64 10.87 -1.84 -19.25
N ALA A 65 11.86 -1.25 -18.59
CA ALA A 65 12.20 -1.56 -17.20
C ALA A 65 11.05 -1.22 -16.24
N GLY A 66 10.35 -0.11 -16.48
CA GLY A 66 9.17 0.29 -15.72
C GLY A 66 8.02 -0.71 -15.84
N CYS A 67 7.73 -1.16 -17.06
CA CYS A 67 6.72 -2.17 -17.37
C CYS A 67 7.08 -3.53 -16.75
N LEU A 68 8.32 -3.96 -16.92
CA LEU A 68 8.80 -5.22 -16.35
C LEU A 68 8.68 -5.23 -14.84
N ARG A 69 9.05 -4.12 -14.19
CA ARG A 69 8.91 -3.93 -12.75
C ARG A 69 7.44 -4.07 -12.32
N THR A 70 6.50 -3.34 -12.95
CA THR A 70 5.08 -3.40 -12.56
C THR A 70 4.52 -4.81 -12.73
N VAL A 71 4.80 -5.46 -13.86
CA VAL A 71 4.32 -6.83 -14.10
C VAL A 71 4.88 -7.81 -13.06
N VAL A 72 6.18 -7.72 -12.74
CA VAL A 72 6.82 -8.63 -11.80
C VAL A 72 6.25 -8.46 -10.39
N PHE A 73 6.09 -7.22 -9.91
CA PHE A 73 5.56 -7.00 -8.57
C PHE A 73 4.06 -7.28 -8.45
N ASP A 74 3.24 -6.86 -9.42
CA ASP A 74 1.80 -7.11 -9.38
C ASP A 74 1.49 -8.61 -9.51
N SER A 75 2.24 -9.33 -10.36
CA SER A 75 2.09 -10.78 -10.45
C SER A 75 2.59 -11.52 -9.20
N ALA A 76 3.66 -11.03 -8.56
CA ALA A 76 4.15 -11.61 -7.31
C ALA A 76 3.17 -11.39 -6.15
N SER A 77 2.56 -10.20 -6.04
CA SER A 77 1.57 -9.92 -5.00
C SER A 77 0.31 -10.77 -5.16
N GLU A 78 -0.18 -10.95 -6.39
CA GLU A 78 -1.35 -11.79 -6.65
C GLU A 78 -1.08 -13.28 -6.40
N ARG A 79 0.11 -13.78 -6.76
CA ARG A 79 0.49 -15.17 -6.46
C ARG A 79 0.60 -15.42 -4.96
N LEU A 80 1.15 -14.46 -4.22
CA LEU A 80 1.23 -14.55 -2.77
C LEU A 80 -0.17 -14.55 -2.15
N ARG A 81 -1.06 -13.67 -2.62
CA ARG A 81 -2.46 -13.60 -2.21
C ARG A 81 -3.17 -14.95 -2.42
N ALA A 82 -3.02 -15.53 -3.62
CA ALA A 82 -3.61 -16.83 -3.95
C ALA A 82 -3.06 -17.96 -3.08
N SER A 83 -1.75 -18.00 -2.84
CA SER A 83 -1.10 -19.01 -1.99
C SER A 83 -1.56 -18.93 -0.54
N MET A 84 -1.62 -17.72 0.02
CA MET A 84 -2.11 -17.48 1.38
C MET A 84 -3.59 -17.87 1.51
N CYS A 85 -4.44 -17.47 0.56
CA CYS A 85 -5.86 -17.80 0.56
C CYS A 85 -6.10 -19.32 0.53
N ALA A 86 -5.36 -20.04 -0.32
CA ALA A 86 -5.44 -21.51 -0.41
C ALA A 86 -5.04 -22.19 0.91
N GLN A 87 -4.03 -21.67 1.60
CA GLN A 87 -3.57 -22.24 2.87
C GLN A 87 -4.50 -21.93 4.04
N VAL A 88 -5.02 -20.71 4.14
CA VAL A 88 -5.99 -20.36 5.18
C VAL A 88 -7.30 -21.13 4.97
N PHE A 89 -7.71 -21.33 3.71
CA PHE A 89 -8.86 -22.20 3.40
C PHE A 89 -8.61 -23.66 3.81
N ALA A 90 -7.44 -24.22 3.49
CA ALA A 90 -7.07 -25.57 3.90
C ALA A 90 -7.00 -25.73 5.43
N ALA A 91 -6.47 -24.73 6.15
CA ALA A 91 -6.42 -24.72 7.61
C ALA A 91 -7.84 -24.67 8.22
N LYS A 92 -8.73 -23.83 7.69
CA LYS A 92 -10.13 -23.76 8.14
C LYS A 92 -10.92 -25.05 7.90
N LEU A 93 -10.62 -25.79 6.83
CA LEU A 93 -11.26 -27.10 6.56
C LEU A 93 -10.84 -28.18 7.56
N LEU A 94 -9.66 -28.05 8.18
CA LEU A 94 -9.14 -29.00 9.18
C LEU A 94 -9.57 -28.64 10.61
N GLU A 95 -10.15 -27.46 10.81
CA GLU A 95 -10.70 -27.01 12.08
C GLU A 95 -12.07 -27.68 12.31
N GLU A 96 -12.29 -28.27 13.48
CA GLU A 96 -13.58 -28.91 13.77
C GLU A 96 -14.72 -27.87 13.74
N PRO A 97 -15.93 -28.23 13.24
CA PRO A 97 -17.04 -27.31 13.11
C PRO A 97 -17.51 -26.88 14.50
N LYS A 98 -16.99 -25.75 14.97
CA LYS A 98 -17.55 -25.02 16.08
C LYS A 98 -18.67 -24.17 15.50
N GLU A 99 -19.90 -24.68 15.56
CA GLU A 99 -21.08 -23.88 15.24
C GLU A 99 -21.12 -22.68 16.20
N GLU A 100 -20.63 -21.53 15.74
CA GLU A 100 -21.02 -20.26 16.32
C GLU A 100 -22.43 -19.94 15.79
N PRO A 101 -23.44 -19.87 16.67
CA PRO A 101 -24.80 -19.59 16.23
C PRO A 101 -24.88 -18.16 15.71
N GLY A 102 -24.99 -17.99 14.39
CA GLY A 102 -25.37 -16.72 13.75
C GLY A 102 -24.43 -16.15 12.70
N THR A 103 -23.25 -16.72 12.44
CA THR A 103 -22.37 -16.26 11.35
C THR A 103 -22.61 -17.08 10.08
N SER A 104 -23.36 -16.51 9.12
CA SER A 104 -23.47 -17.08 7.77
C SER A 104 -22.07 -17.29 7.19
N GLY A 105 -21.72 -18.51 6.77
CA GLY A 105 -20.36 -18.89 6.34
C GLY A 105 -19.74 -18.02 5.23
N THR A 106 -20.56 -17.22 4.53
CA THR A 106 -20.14 -16.19 3.58
C THR A 106 -19.35 -15.04 4.22
N SER A 107 -19.61 -14.68 5.48
CA SER A 107 -18.87 -13.61 6.19
C SER A 107 -17.46 -14.03 6.60
N SER A 108 -17.25 -15.31 6.91
CA SER A 108 -15.95 -15.88 7.28
C SER A 108 -14.98 -15.94 6.09
N VAL A 109 -15.48 -16.30 4.90
CA VAL A 109 -14.69 -16.29 3.66
C VAL A 109 -14.34 -14.87 3.22
N ALA A 110 -15.29 -13.92 3.34
CA ALA A 110 -15.04 -12.52 3.01
C ALA A 110 -14.03 -11.87 3.97
N ALA A 111 -14.06 -12.22 5.26
CA ALA A 111 -13.06 -11.77 6.23
C ALA A 111 -11.67 -12.32 5.90
N MET A 112 -11.58 -13.62 5.54
CA MET A 112 -10.32 -14.25 5.14
C MET A 112 -9.69 -13.60 3.90
N ASP A 113 -10.46 -13.38 2.83
CA ASP A 113 -9.95 -12.73 1.61
C ASP A 113 -9.48 -11.30 1.89
N SER A 114 -10.20 -10.57 2.75
CA SER A 114 -9.81 -9.22 3.19
C SER A 114 -8.47 -9.21 3.90
N ASP A 115 -8.24 -10.14 4.84
CA ASP A 115 -7.00 -10.20 5.61
C ASP A 115 -5.80 -10.61 4.73
N VAL A 116 -6.00 -11.57 3.83
CA VAL A 116 -4.98 -12.01 2.86
C VAL A 116 -4.67 -10.91 1.84
N ALA A 117 -5.67 -10.16 1.39
CA ALA A 117 -5.48 -9.01 0.52
C ALA A 117 -4.65 -7.91 1.18
N LEU A 118 -4.84 -7.67 2.48
CA LEU A 118 -4.04 -6.70 3.26
C LEU A 118 -2.56 -7.10 3.25
N CYS A 119 -2.23 -8.38 3.46
CA CYS A 119 -0.86 -8.87 3.40
C CYS A 119 -0.20 -8.71 2.02
N ALA A 120 -0.95 -8.97 0.94
CA ALA A 120 -0.45 -8.79 -0.41
C ALA A 120 -0.21 -7.29 -0.73
N ASP A 121 -1.09 -6.42 -0.26
CA ASP A 121 -1.00 -4.96 -0.45
C ASP A 121 0.23 -4.36 0.26
N LEU A 122 0.67 -4.93 1.38
CA LEU A 122 1.90 -4.50 2.06
C LEU A 122 3.15 -4.58 1.18
N ILE A 123 3.22 -5.56 0.27
CA ILE A 123 4.36 -5.73 -0.65
C ILE A 123 4.36 -4.62 -1.69
N LEU A 124 3.18 -4.30 -2.24
CA LEU A 124 3.00 -3.20 -3.18
C LEU A 124 3.29 -1.84 -2.51
N LYS A 125 2.88 -1.68 -1.25
CA LYS A 125 3.23 -0.52 -0.42
C LYS A 125 4.74 -0.41 -0.22
N LEU A 126 5.43 -1.50 0.14
CA LEU A 126 6.88 -1.50 0.32
C LEU A 126 7.62 -1.12 -0.97
N GLN A 127 7.18 -1.66 -2.12
CA GLN A 127 7.67 -1.24 -3.43
C GLN A 127 7.49 0.26 -3.65
N ASN A 128 6.29 0.78 -3.34
CA ASN A 128 5.97 2.19 -3.54
C ASN A 128 6.83 3.08 -2.64
N VAL A 129 7.07 2.68 -1.38
CA VAL A 129 8.02 3.36 -0.48
C VAL A 129 9.42 3.38 -1.08
N ALA A 130 9.92 2.24 -1.54
CA ALA A 130 11.25 2.16 -2.17
C ALA A 130 11.36 3.08 -3.40
N ARG A 131 10.33 3.10 -4.25
CA ARG A 131 10.25 3.96 -5.45
C ARG A 131 10.22 5.45 -5.11
N TYR A 132 9.38 5.85 -4.16
CA TYR A 132 9.27 7.26 -3.79
C TYR A 132 10.54 7.73 -3.09
N THR A 133 11.13 6.90 -2.25
CA THR A 133 12.42 7.18 -1.59
C THR A 133 13.53 7.33 -2.64
N SER A 134 13.62 6.43 -3.62
CA SER A 134 14.62 6.54 -4.70
C SER A 134 14.44 7.81 -5.52
N SER A 135 13.19 8.20 -5.77
CA SER A 135 12.85 9.44 -6.50
C SER A 135 13.20 10.70 -5.70
N ILE A 136 12.93 10.71 -4.39
CA ILE A 136 13.26 11.84 -3.50
C ILE A 136 14.78 12.00 -3.37
N VAL A 137 15.49 10.91 -3.06
CA VAL A 137 16.96 10.92 -2.90
C VAL A 137 17.64 11.24 -4.23
N GLY A 138 17.26 10.55 -5.30
CA GLY A 138 17.80 10.77 -6.64
C GLY A 138 17.52 12.16 -7.18
N GLY A 139 16.28 12.64 -7.03
CA GLY A 139 15.88 14.00 -7.42
C GLY A 139 16.65 15.07 -6.64
N THR A 140 16.81 14.88 -5.32
CA THR A 140 17.58 15.80 -4.47
C THR A 140 19.03 15.89 -4.94
N ILE A 141 19.71 14.76 -5.07
CA ILE A 141 21.11 14.71 -5.51
C ILE A 141 21.27 15.35 -6.89
N ALA A 142 20.36 15.06 -7.82
CA ALA A 142 20.38 15.64 -9.17
C ALA A 142 20.22 17.18 -9.15
N MET A 143 19.29 17.69 -8.35
CA MET A 143 19.05 19.14 -8.21
C MET A 143 20.28 19.86 -7.65
N PHE A 144 20.89 19.33 -6.58
CA PHE A 144 22.10 19.91 -6.00
C PHE A 144 23.30 19.85 -6.97
N ARG A 145 23.41 18.79 -7.79
CA ARG A 145 24.44 18.71 -8.85
C ARG A 145 24.21 19.68 -9.99
N ALA A 146 22.96 20.00 -10.32
CA ALA A 146 22.63 20.94 -11.39
C ALA A 146 22.90 22.39 -10.98
N SER A 147 22.43 22.80 -9.80
CA SER A 147 22.73 24.13 -9.27
C SER A 147 22.60 24.17 -7.76
N TRP A 148 23.72 24.44 -7.08
CA TRP A 148 23.71 24.59 -5.63
C TRP A 148 22.96 25.86 -5.19
N LYS A 149 23.13 26.97 -5.94
CA LYS A 149 22.52 28.28 -5.63
C LYS A 149 20.99 28.23 -5.71
N LEU A 150 20.46 27.63 -6.76
CA LEU A 150 19.01 27.50 -6.96
C LEU A 150 18.41 26.50 -5.96
N SER A 151 19.11 25.38 -5.72
CA SER A 151 18.69 24.39 -4.71
C SER A 151 18.63 24.96 -3.32
N ALA A 152 19.60 25.77 -2.91
CA ALA A 152 19.61 26.40 -1.59
C ALA A 152 18.41 27.34 -1.36
N ALA A 153 17.92 28.01 -2.42
CA ALA A 153 16.72 28.85 -2.35
C ALA A 153 15.42 28.04 -2.24
N VAL A 154 15.34 26.89 -2.93
CA VAL A 154 14.13 26.07 -3.00
C VAL A 154 14.02 25.09 -1.82
N TRP A 155 15.15 24.64 -1.28
CA TRP A 155 15.18 23.62 -0.22
C TRP A 155 14.37 23.99 1.04
N PRO A 156 14.46 25.23 1.58
CA PRO A 156 13.65 25.62 2.73
C PRO A 156 12.15 25.59 2.43
N LEU A 157 11.74 26.02 1.23
CA LEU A 157 10.34 25.96 0.79
C LEU A 157 9.84 24.52 0.66
N LEU A 158 10.65 23.63 0.10
CA LEU A 158 10.31 22.21 -0.02
C LEU A 158 10.14 21.55 1.35
N VAL A 159 11.11 21.74 2.26
CA VAL A 159 11.09 21.12 3.60
C VAL A 159 9.93 21.64 4.44
N THR A 160 9.74 22.97 4.46
CA THR A 160 8.66 23.60 5.24
C THR A 160 7.28 23.24 4.67
N GLY A 161 7.13 23.26 3.34
CA GLY A 161 5.91 22.89 2.65
C GLY A 161 5.54 21.41 2.85
N ALA A 162 6.52 20.51 2.74
CA ALA A 162 6.32 19.09 2.98
C ALA A 162 5.90 18.81 4.43
N LEU A 163 6.59 19.41 5.40
CA LEU A 163 6.33 19.16 6.82
C LEU A 163 4.97 19.68 7.28
N HIS A 164 4.61 20.90 6.87
CA HIS A 164 3.32 21.50 7.19
C HIS A 164 2.19 20.82 6.42
N GLY A 165 2.39 20.55 5.13
CA GLY A 165 1.42 19.87 4.26
C GLY A 165 1.08 18.47 4.76
N ALA A 166 2.10 17.66 5.08
CA ALA A 166 1.91 16.30 5.58
C ALA A 166 1.18 16.27 6.94
N ARG A 167 1.62 17.08 7.91
CA ARG A 167 1.04 17.08 9.27
C ARG A 167 -0.38 17.67 9.31
N ALA A 168 -0.58 18.82 8.67
CA ALA A 168 -1.87 19.50 8.70
C ALA A 168 -2.90 18.78 7.81
N GLY A 169 -2.49 18.28 6.64
CA GLY A 169 -3.33 17.54 5.72
C GLY A 169 -3.81 16.22 6.30
N ALA A 170 -2.90 15.39 6.82
CA ALA A 170 -3.25 14.08 7.38
C ALA A 170 -4.20 14.21 8.58
N LYS A 171 -3.88 15.08 9.54
CA LYS A 171 -4.69 15.24 10.76
C LYS A 171 -6.10 15.77 10.47
N ARG A 172 -6.24 16.70 9.52
CA ARG A 172 -7.55 17.25 9.13
C ARG A 172 -8.37 16.23 8.33
N SER A 173 -7.73 15.49 7.43
CA SER A 173 -8.38 14.45 6.64
C SER A 173 -8.92 13.33 7.54
N MET A 174 -8.10 12.84 8.48
CA MET A 174 -8.50 11.76 9.39
C MET A 174 -9.69 12.13 10.27
N LYS A 175 -9.67 13.30 10.91
CA LYS A 175 -10.81 13.76 11.74
C LYS A 175 -12.09 13.90 10.92
N SER A 176 -11.96 14.38 9.69
CA SER A 176 -13.09 14.51 8.79
C SER A 176 -13.62 13.16 8.30
N ALA A 177 -12.77 12.16 8.13
CA ALA A 177 -13.16 10.81 7.75
C ALA A 177 -13.84 10.07 8.91
N GLN A 178 -13.27 10.15 10.12
CA GLN A 178 -13.83 9.57 11.34
C GLN A 178 -15.24 10.10 11.65
N SER A 179 -15.39 11.43 11.68
CA SER A 179 -16.72 12.04 11.92
C SER A 179 -17.76 11.68 10.85
N LEU A 180 -17.34 11.48 9.59
CA LEU A 180 -18.25 11.02 8.54
C LEU A 180 -18.59 9.53 8.70
N ALA A 181 -17.64 8.72 9.13
CA ALA A 181 -17.84 7.30 9.41
C ALA A 181 -18.82 7.10 10.57
N GLU A 182 -18.62 7.79 11.70
CA GLU A 182 -19.49 7.75 12.88
C GLU A 182 -20.95 8.07 12.54
N VAL A 183 -21.19 9.15 11.77
CA VAL A 183 -22.55 9.55 11.39
C VAL A 183 -23.19 8.59 10.39
N ARG A 184 -22.38 7.95 9.54
CA ARG A 184 -22.86 6.91 8.62
C ARG A 184 -23.19 5.63 9.36
N GLU A 185 -22.37 5.23 10.31
CA GLU A 185 -22.59 4.05 11.15
C GLU A 185 -23.87 4.19 11.97
N ASP A 186 -24.13 5.37 12.56
CA ASP A 186 -25.40 5.63 13.26
C ASP A 186 -26.64 5.57 12.34
N ALA A 187 -26.50 5.97 11.07
CA ALA A 187 -27.56 5.86 10.08
C ALA A 187 -27.78 4.39 9.66
N LEU A 188 -26.69 3.66 9.40
CA LEU A 188 -26.75 2.25 9.00
C LEU A 188 -27.26 1.37 10.14
N GLY A 189 -26.78 1.56 11.37
CA GLY A 189 -27.28 0.85 12.54
C GLY A 189 -28.76 1.09 12.79
N PHE A 190 -29.25 2.32 12.57
CA PHE A 190 -30.69 2.60 12.62
C PHE A 190 -31.48 1.88 11.53
N ALA A 191 -30.96 1.83 10.31
CA ALA A 191 -31.61 1.08 9.23
C ALA A 191 -31.62 -0.42 9.53
N GLU A 192 -30.51 -0.97 10.01
CA GLU A 192 -30.36 -2.37 10.36
C GLU A 192 -31.32 -2.79 11.48
N GLU A 193 -31.40 -2.04 12.57
CA GLU A 193 -32.34 -2.31 13.67
C GLU A 193 -33.80 -2.36 13.20
N ARG A 194 -34.18 -1.42 12.31
CA ARG A 194 -35.54 -1.31 11.77
C ARG A 194 -35.86 -2.36 10.71
N LEU A 195 -34.87 -2.79 9.92
CA LEU A 195 -35.03 -3.86 8.95
C LEU A 195 -35.12 -5.23 9.63
N GLN A 196 -34.29 -5.48 10.65
CA GLN A 196 -34.37 -6.69 11.48
C GLN A 196 -35.75 -6.83 12.15
N HIS A 197 -36.35 -5.72 12.58
CA HIS A 197 -37.67 -5.69 13.23
C HIS A 197 -38.77 -5.08 12.34
N SER A 198 -38.73 -5.39 11.04
CA SER A 198 -39.66 -4.80 10.07
C SER A 198 -41.13 -5.10 10.35
N ASP A 199 -41.43 -6.25 10.94
CA ASP A 199 -42.79 -6.61 11.34
C ASP A 199 -43.33 -5.66 12.41
N LEU A 200 -42.53 -5.31 13.44
CA LEU A 200 -42.96 -4.36 14.48
C LEU A 200 -43.32 -2.99 13.88
N VAL A 201 -42.52 -2.51 12.92
CA VAL A 201 -42.80 -1.24 12.23
C VAL A 201 -44.14 -1.29 11.48
N ARG A 202 -44.48 -2.45 10.89
CA ARG A 202 -45.77 -2.70 10.23
C ARG A 202 -46.92 -2.79 11.23
N TRP A 203 -46.76 -3.53 12.33
CA TRP A 203 -47.77 -3.66 13.38
C TRP A 203 -48.19 -2.32 13.97
N PHE A 204 -47.23 -1.41 14.18
CA PHE A 204 -47.52 -0.06 14.67
C PHE A 204 -47.86 0.95 13.56
N CYS A 205 -47.91 0.54 12.28
CA CYS A 205 -48.17 1.41 11.13
C CYS A 205 -47.25 2.65 11.06
N ARG A 206 -45.99 2.53 11.52
CA ARG A 206 -45.03 3.66 11.63
C ARG A 206 -44.03 3.75 10.48
N ALA A 207 -44.25 3.05 9.37
CA ALA A 207 -43.29 3.00 8.26
C ALA A 207 -42.89 4.39 7.74
N GLU A 208 -43.85 5.31 7.56
CA GLU A 208 -43.56 6.67 7.10
C GLU A 208 -42.80 7.50 8.16
N HIS A 209 -43.09 7.27 9.44
CA HIS A 209 -42.40 7.93 10.55
C HIS A 209 -40.93 7.50 10.62
N GLU A 210 -40.65 6.19 10.55
CA GLU A 210 -39.29 5.66 10.55
C GLU A 210 -38.51 6.07 9.29
N ALA A 211 -39.18 6.14 8.12
CA ALA A 211 -38.57 6.64 6.89
C ALA A 211 -38.15 8.12 7.01
N LYS A 212 -38.99 8.97 7.63
CA LYS A 212 -38.63 10.38 7.91
C LYS A 212 -37.47 10.49 8.91
N ALA A 213 -37.44 9.64 9.93
CA ALA A 213 -36.34 9.59 10.90
C ALA A 213 -35.02 9.16 10.24
N PHE A 214 -35.04 8.15 9.38
CA PHE A 214 -33.87 7.72 8.61
C PHE A 214 -33.37 8.84 7.67
N LYS A 215 -34.30 9.50 6.96
CA LYS A 215 -33.95 10.66 6.11
C LYS A 215 -33.24 11.75 6.90
N ALA A 216 -33.71 12.08 8.10
CA ALA A 216 -33.06 13.07 8.96
C ALA A 216 -31.63 12.65 9.36
N LYS A 217 -31.35 11.35 9.56
CA LYS A 217 -29.99 10.85 9.78
C LYS A 217 -29.12 10.97 8.52
N CYS A 218 -29.67 10.64 7.34
CA CYS A 218 -28.98 10.84 6.06
C CYS A 218 -28.64 12.32 5.81
N ASP A 219 -29.56 13.24 6.10
CA ASP A 219 -29.35 14.68 5.93
C ASP A 219 -28.23 15.20 6.85
N LYS A 220 -28.11 14.68 8.08
CA LYS A 220 -26.96 14.95 8.96
C LYS A 220 -25.64 14.47 8.35
N ALA A 221 -25.62 13.26 7.77
CA ALA A 221 -24.44 12.73 7.09
C ALA A 221 -24.04 13.63 5.90
N VAL A 222 -25.01 14.11 5.11
CA VAL A 222 -24.79 15.04 4.01
C VAL A 222 -24.23 16.38 4.52
N ALA A 223 -24.76 16.93 5.61
CA ALA A 223 -24.26 18.18 6.18
C ALA A 223 -22.79 18.07 6.62
N VAL A 224 -22.43 16.96 7.29
CA VAL A 224 -21.04 16.67 7.70
C VAL A 224 -20.14 16.48 6.48
N ALA A 225 -20.58 15.69 5.49
CA ALA A 225 -19.86 15.46 4.24
C ALA A 225 -19.64 16.76 3.44
N THR A 226 -20.62 17.65 3.42
CA THR A 226 -20.54 18.94 2.72
C THR A 226 -19.56 19.88 3.41
N ARG A 227 -19.58 19.94 4.75
CA ARG A 227 -18.60 20.73 5.52
C ARG A 227 -17.18 20.22 5.29
N ALA A 228 -17.01 18.90 5.31
CA ALA A 228 -15.75 18.23 4.99
C ALA A 228 -15.27 18.55 3.56
N ALA A 229 -16.16 18.49 2.58
CA ALA A 229 -15.86 18.80 1.18
C ALA A 229 -15.42 20.25 0.99
N ARG A 230 -16.06 21.22 1.66
CA ARG A 230 -15.63 22.64 1.63
C ARG A 230 -14.23 22.82 2.19
N VAL A 231 -13.91 22.20 3.32
CA VAL A 231 -12.57 22.28 3.91
C VAL A 231 -11.52 21.65 3.00
N ARG A 232 -11.81 20.50 2.40
CA ARG A 232 -10.92 19.85 1.41
C ARG A 232 -10.74 20.73 0.16
N GLY A 233 -11.83 21.29 -0.38
CA GLY A 233 -11.81 22.15 -1.56
C GLY A 233 -10.97 23.42 -1.35
N ILE A 234 -11.16 24.11 -0.22
CA ILE A 234 -10.34 25.28 0.13
C ILE A 234 -8.87 24.90 0.32
N SER A 235 -8.60 23.74 0.95
CA SER A 235 -7.22 23.28 1.13
C SER A 235 -6.55 22.97 -0.20
N HIS A 236 -7.27 22.37 -1.15
CA HIS A 236 -6.78 22.10 -2.50
C HIS A 236 -6.50 23.40 -3.26
N LEU A 237 -7.39 24.40 -3.17
CA LEU A 237 -7.18 25.72 -3.77
C LEU A 237 -5.89 26.38 -3.26
N VAL A 238 -5.68 26.41 -1.94
CA VAL A 238 -4.48 27.01 -1.33
C VAL A 238 -3.22 26.26 -1.75
N LEU A 239 -3.25 24.93 -1.76
CA LEU A 239 -2.11 24.11 -2.15
C LEU A 239 -1.75 24.29 -3.63
N ASP A 240 -2.75 24.32 -4.52
CA ASP A 240 -2.57 24.51 -5.95
C ASP A 240 -2.02 25.91 -6.27
N TRP A 241 -2.57 26.95 -5.64
CA TRP A 241 -2.07 28.31 -5.76
C TRP A 241 -0.62 28.44 -5.26
N ALA A 242 -0.30 27.86 -4.10
CA ALA A 242 1.05 27.86 -3.54
C ALA A 242 2.03 27.12 -4.47
N SER A 243 1.64 25.96 -5.00
CA SER A 243 2.47 25.18 -5.93
C SER A 243 2.82 25.97 -7.20
N LYS A 244 1.82 26.59 -7.83
CA LYS A 244 2.01 27.44 -9.01
C LYS A 244 2.87 28.68 -8.71
N SER A 245 2.70 29.27 -7.53
CA SER A 245 3.50 30.42 -7.08
C SER A 245 4.98 30.06 -6.91
N VAL A 246 5.27 28.89 -6.33
CA VAL A 246 6.64 28.38 -6.22
C VAL A 246 7.25 28.14 -7.60
N LEU A 247 6.49 27.55 -8.53
CA LEU A 247 6.96 27.33 -9.90
C LEU A 247 7.32 28.65 -10.59
N LEU A 248 6.45 29.67 -10.50
CA LEU A 248 6.70 30.99 -11.07
C LEU A 248 7.89 31.71 -10.40
N GLY A 249 7.99 31.65 -9.07
CA GLY A 249 9.11 32.24 -8.34
C GLY A 249 10.44 31.59 -8.72
N LEU A 250 10.45 30.26 -8.87
CA LEU A 250 11.61 29.51 -9.31
C LEU A 250 12.01 29.84 -10.75
N ALA A 251 11.04 29.98 -11.66
CA ALA A 251 11.29 30.42 -13.03
C ALA A 251 11.87 31.83 -13.10
N SER A 252 11.36 32.76 -12.28
CA SER A 252 11.89 34.13 -12.21
C SER A 252 13.34 34.14 -11.72
N LEU A 253 13.64 33.48 -10.59
CA LEU A 253 15.01 33.39 -10.06
C LEU A 253 15.96 32.66 -11.02
N GLY A 254 15.51 31.55 -11.61
CA GLY A 254 16.26 30.79 -12.60
C GLY A 254 16.59 31.61 -13.84
N SER A 255 15.64 32.40 -14.36
CA SER A 255 15.87 33.27 -15.52
C SER A 255 16.93 34.34 -15.27
N GLN A 256 16.97 34.90 -14.05
CA GLN A 256 17.98 35.89 -13.66
C GLN A 256 19.38 35.26 -13.57
N LEU A 257 19.49 34.01 -13.10
CA LEU A 257 20.75 33.27 -13.06
C LEU A 257 21.28 32.98 -14.46
N VAL A 258 20.38 32.67 -15.40
CA VAL A 258 20.73 32.50 -16.82
C VAL A 258 21.18 33.83 -17.44
N ALA A 259 20.49 34.93 -17.15
CA ALA A 259 20.86 36.26 -17.64
C ALA A 259 22.24 36.73 -17.12
N ARG A 260 22.65 36.29 -15.93
CA ARG A 260 23.98 36.55 -15.34
C ARG A 260 25.08 35.63 -15.88
N GLY A 261 24.75 34.66 -16.74
CA GLY A 261 25.71 33.68 -17.25
C GLY A 261 26.17 32.65 -16.21
N GLU A 262 25.52 32.57 -15.04
CA GLU A 262 25.86 31.60 -14.00
C GLU A 262 25.27 30.21 -14.25
N LEU A 263 24.27 30.13 -15.14
CA LEU A 263 23.56 28.89 -15.47
C LEU A 263 23.22 28.87 -16.96
N THR A 264 23.29 27.72 -17.61
CA THR A 264 22.79 27.59 -18.99
C THR A 264 21.28 27.35 -19.02
N ALA A 265 20.64 27.65 -20.16
CA ALA A 265 19.22 27.30 -20.36
C ALA A 265 18.97 25.78 -20.27
N GLY A 266 19.94 24.96 -20.68
CA GLY A 266 19.88 23.50 -20.55
C GLY A 266 19.95 23.02 -19.11
N GLU A 267 20.79 23.66 -18.27
CA GLU A 267 20.88 23.37 -16.83
C GLU A 267 19.59 23.74 -16.09
N LEU A 268 18.99 24.89 -16.42
CA LEU A 268 17.72 25.30 -15.83
C LEU A 268 16.59 24.32 -16.18
N THR A 269 16.55 23.87 -17.43
CA THR A 269 15.51 22.94 -17.88
C THR A 269 15.66 21.56 -17.25
N SER A 270 16.90 21.05 -17.16
CA SER A 270 17.21 19.82 -16.43
C SER A 270 16.86 19.93 -14.95
N TYR A 271 17.11 21.09 -14.32
CA TYR A 271 16.73 21.35 -12.95
C TYR A 271 15.23 21.25 -12.72
N PHE A 272 14.41 21.87 -13.58
CA PHE A 272 12.94 21.76 -13.50
C PHE A 272 12.45 20.32 -13.67
N PHE A 273 13.07 19.58 -14.57
CA PHE A 273 12.74 18.17 -14.77
C PHE A 273 13.00 17.36 -13.49
N HIS A 274 14.18 17.52 -12.87
CA HIS A 274 14.49 16.84 -11.61
C HIS A 274 13.60 17.30 -10.44
N ALA A 275 13.24 18.58 -10.38
CA ALA A 275 12.31 19.12 -9.40
C ALA A 275 10.91 18.51 -9.53
N ALA A 276 10.42 18.31 -10.75
CA ALA A 276 9.14 17.66 -11.01
C ALA A 276 9.15 16.19 -10.53
N PHE A 277 10.23 15.45 -10.80
CA PHE A 277 10.39 14.07 -10.32
C PHE A 277 10.45 13.98 -8.79
N LEU A 278 11.17 14.89 -8.14
CA LEU A 278 11.19 15.00 -6.67
C LEU A 278 9.79 15.30 -6.13
N GLY A 279 9.05 16.21 -6.76
CA GLY A 279 7.67 16.57 -6.40
C GLY A 279 6.72 15.38 -6.49
N LEU A 280 6.78 14.61 -7.59
CA LEU A 280 5.98 13.39 -7.78
C LEU A 280 6.30 12.33 -6.71
N GLY A 281 7.59 12.14 -6.40
CA GLY A 281 8.03 11.23 -5.34
C GLY A 281 7.51 11.65 -3.96
N LEU A 282 7.62 12.93 -3.63
CA LEU A 282 7.14 13.48 -2.37
C LEU A 282 5.62 13.39 -2.25
N TYR A 283 4.87 13.70 -3.31
CA TYR A 283 3.42 13.55 -3.35
C TYR A 283 3.00 12.11 -3.07
N GLY A 284 3.62 11.15 -3.76
CA GLY A 284 3.38 9.73 -3.55
C GLY A 284 3.73 9.27 -2.13
N PHE A 285 4.84 9.75 -1.58
CA PHE A 285 5.28 9.42 -0.23
C PHE A 285 4.31 9.93 0.84
N VAL A 286 3.84 11.18 0.72
CA VAL A 286 2.84 11.76 1.64
C VAL A 286 1.51 11.00 1.57
N GLY A 287 1.14 10.52 0.39
CA GLY A 287 -0.05 9.67 0.20
C GLY A 287 -0.01 8.35 0.95
N LEU A 288 1.17 7.82 1.29
CA LEU A 288 1.31 6.56 2.04
C LEU A 288 1.12 6.74 3.56
N ILE A 289 1.23 7.97 4.08
CA ILE A 289 1.19 8.23 5.53
C ILE A 289 -0.18 7.92 6.16
N PRO A 290 -1.34 8.33 5.58
CA PRO A 290 -2.64 7.97 6.13
C PRO A 290 -2.87 6.45 6.18
N GLU A 291 -2.33 5.72 5.21
CA GLU A 291 -2.51 4.28 5.06
C GLU A 291 -1.63 3.48 6.01
N ALA A 292 -0.44 3.99 6.36
CA ALA A 292 0.44 3.43 7.39
C ALA A 292 -0.14 3.55 8.82
N HIS A 293 -1.09 4.46 9.05
CA HIS A 293 -1.80 4.58 10.33
C HIS A 293 -3.10 3.75 10.39
N HIS A 294 -3.53 3.16 9.28
CA HIS A 294 -4.55 2.11 9.22
C HIS A 294 -3.92 0.71 9.22
N VAL A 295 -2.87 0.50 10.01
CA VAL A 295 -2.48 -0.87 10.40
C VAL A 295 -3.56 -1.36 11.36
N ASP A 296 -4.53 -2.08 10.78
CA ASP A 296 -5.67 -2.65 11.47
C ASP A 296 -5.17 -3.64 12.56
N PRO A 297 -5.63 -3.54 13.82
CA PRO A 297 -5.28 -4.50 14.87
C PRO A 297 -5.61 -5.96 14.51
N ARG A 298 -6.41 -6.21 13.46
CA ARG A 298 -6.68 -7.54 12.89
C ARG A 298 -5.44 -8.30 12.43
N MET A 299 -4.39 -7.60 12.01
CA MET A 299 -3.14 -8.22 11.55
C MET A 299 -2.39 -8.95 12.69
N SER A 300 -2.59 -8.51 13.94
CA SER A 300 -2.07 -9.19 15.13
C SER A 300 -2.94 -10.40 15.55
N CYS A 301 -4.22 -10.40 15.17
CA CYS A 301 -5.17 -11.47 15.50
C CYS A 301 -5.00 -12.69 14.56
N MET A 302 -4.63 -12.46 13.29
CA MET A 302 -4.25 -13.53 12.36
C MET A 302 -3.03 -14.32 12.87
N TYR A 303 -2.12 -13.65 13.59
CA TYR A 303 -0.96 -14.26 14.22
C TYR A 303 -1.34 -15.08 15.47
N ASP A 304 -2.20 -14.56 16.36
CA ASP A 304 -2.66 -15.29 17.56
C ASP A 304 -3.44 -16.57 17.22
N GLY A 305 -4.14 -16.62 16.08
CA GLY A 305 -4.79 -17.83 15.57
C GLY A 305 -3.81 -18.92 15.12
N CYS A 306 -2.60 -18.55 14.70
CA CYS A 306 -1.56 -19.48 14.22
C CYS A 306 -0.53 -19.88 15.29
N LEU A 307 -0.46 -19.17 16.43
CA LEU A 307 0.63 -19.30 17.41
C LEU A 307 0.32 -20.10 18.68
N TYR A 308 -0.82 -20.79 18.76
CA TYR A 308 -1.17 -21.56 19.97
C TYR A 308 -0.19 -22.74 20.26
N GLU A 309 0.83 -22.98 19.43
CA GLU A 309 1.65 -24.19 19.46
C GLU A 309 2.96 -24.17 20.29
N THR A 310 3.31 -23.13 21.07
CA THR A 310 4.69 -23.07 21.67
C THR A 310 4.88 -22.69 23.14
N ARG A 311 3.85 -22.55 24.00
CA ARG A 311 4.10 -22.31 25.45
C ARG A 311 3.89 -23.57 26.33
N PRO A 312 4.82 -23.90 27.25
CA PRO A 312 4.57 -24.89 28.30
C PRO A 312 3.51 -24.35 29.29
N PHE A 313 2.60 -25.24 29.65
CA PHE A 313 1.33 -24.99 30.34
C PHE A 313 1.52 -24.80 31.86
N GLU A 314 0.87 -23.78 32.42
CA GLU A 314 0.55 -23.73 33.86
C GLU A 314 -0.92 -23.28 34.03
N PRO A 315 -1.70 -23.88 34.95
CA PRO A 315 -3.10 -24.18 34.71
C PRO A 315 -4.03 -23.15 35.32
N THR A 316 -4.78 -22.42 34.50
CA THR A 316 -6.10 -21.88 34.91
C THR A 316 -6.94 -21.53 33.67
N ARG A 317 -7.65 -22.52 33.11
CA ARG A 317 -9.05 -22.49 32.61
C ARG A 317 -9.32 -23.64 31.63
N PRO A 318 -10.54 -24.22 31.62
CA PRO A 318 -10.78 -25.55 31.06
C PRO A 318 -11.10 -25.47 29.57
N PHE A 319 -10.10 -25.63 28.70
CA PHE A 319 -10.30 -25.87 27.26
C PHE A 319 -9.11 -26.64 26.68
N SER A 320 -8.72 -27.72 27.35
CA SER A 320 -7.47 -28.44 27.07
C SER A 320 -7.74 -29.91 26.77
N VAL A 321 -8.13 -30.23 25.53
CA VAL A 321 -7.96 -31.59 24.94
C VAL A 321 -7.72 -31.57 23.42
N GLN A 322 -8.18 -30.57 22.67
CA GLN A 322 -8.38 -30.74 21.22
C GLN A 322 -7.14 -30.76 20.32
N ILE A 323 -5.93 -30.40 20.79
CA ILE A 323 -4.83 -30.17 19.83
C ILE A 323 -3.59 -31.06 20.06
N ALA A 324 -3.60 -31.94 21.07
CA ALA A 324 -2.66 -33.06 21.15
C ALA A 324 -2.86 -34.08 19.99
N VAL A 325 -4.06 -34.12 19.41
CA VAL A 325 -4.44 -35.08 18.36
C VAL A 325 -3.96 -34.63 16.97
N ALA A 326 -3.94 -33.32 16.69
CA ALA A 326 -3.54 -32.77 15.40
C ALA A 326 -2.04 -33.00 15.10
N ARG A 327 -1.19 -32.89 16.13
CA ARG A 327 0.25 -33.12 15.99
C ARG A 327 0.60 -34.60 15.77
N ALA A 328 -0.18 -35.52 16.35
CA ALA A 328 -0.03 -36.96 16.10
C ALA A 328 -0.47 -37.37 14.68
N ALA A 329 -1.42 -36.65 14.08
CA ALA A 329 -1.89 -36.89 12.71
C ALA A 329 -0.91 -36.37 11.64
N ALA A 330 -0.32 -35.18 11.84
CA ALA A 330 0.64 -34.60 10.89
C ALA A 330 1.94 -35.41 10.78
N VAL A 331 2.42 -35.99 11.89
CA VAL A 331 3.61 -36.88 11.89
C VAL A 331 3.31 -38.23 11.21
N ARG A 332 2.07 -38.74 11.29
CA ARG A 332 1.65 -39.96 10.54
C ARG A 332 1.52 -39.70 9.04
N LEU A 333 1.12 -38.50 8.64
CA LEU A 333 1.02 -38.10 7.23
C LEU A 333 2.40 -37.92 6.58
N SER A 334 3.39 -37.38 7.29
CA SER A 334 4.76 -37.30 6.73
C SER A 334 5.44 -38.67 6.63
N ALA A 335 5.14 -39.61 7.53
CA ALA A 335 5.68 -40.97 7.49
C ALA A 335 5.09 -41.82 6.35
N THR A 336 3.80 -41.62 6.02
CA THR A 336 3.12 -42.36 4.93
C THR A 336 3.47 -41.82 3.54
N VAL A 337 3.67 -40.51 3.40
CA VAL A 337 4.15 -39.91 2.13
C VAL A 337 5.61 -40.28 1.85
N GLY A 338 6.45 -40.42 2.88
CA GLY A 338 7.82 -40.91 2.74
C GLY A 338 7.93 -42.37 2.27
N GLN A 339 7.04 -43.25 2.73
CA GLN A 339 7.00 -44.66 2.29
C GLN A 339 6.42 -44.82 0.87
N ALA A 340 5.49 -43.97 0.45
CA ALA A 340 4.94 -43.99 -0.91
C ALA A 340 5.97 -43.60 -1.98
N HIS A 341 6.88 -42.68 -1.67
CA HIS A 341 7.95 -42.28 -2.59
C HIS A 341 9.10 -43.29 -2.70
N ALA A 342 9.36 -44.07 -1.63
CA ALA A 342 10.36 -45.14 -1.65
C ALA A 342 9.88 -46.43 -2.35
N GLY A 343 8.57 -46.69 -2.35
CA GLY A 343 7.97 -47.81 -3.09
C GLY A 343 7.91 -47.57 -4.61
N ALA A 344 7.71 -46.32 -5.05
CA ALA A 344 7.60 -45.96 -6.46
C ALA A 344 8.95 -45.95 -7.21
N SER A 345 10.08 -45.73 -6.52
CA SER A 345 11.42 -45.79 -7.12
C SER A 345 11.96 -47.22 -7.26
N ALA A 346 11.41 -48.20 -6.53
CA ALA A 346 11.78 -49.60 -6.67
C ALA A 346 11.07 -50.32 -7.84
N GLN A 347 9.92 -49.82 -8.30
CA GLN A 347 9.14 -50.45 -9.39
C GLN A 347 9.49 -49.97 -10.81
N MET A 348 10.35 -48.97 -10.97
CA MET A 348 10.84 -48.52 -12.30
C MET A 348 12.21 -49.09 -12.70
N GLY A 349 12.83 -49.94 -11.86
CA GLY A 349 14.14 -50.56 -12.13
C GLY A 349 14.10 -51.95 -12.78
N ASP A 350 12.93 -52.62 -12.81
CA ASP A 350 12.80 -54.02 -13.29
C ASP A 350 12.00 -54.14 -14.60
N SER A 351 11.94 -53.08 -15.39
CA SER A 351 11.29 -53.12 -16.71
C SER A 351 11.97 -52.16 -17.69
N PHE A 352 13.23 -52.43 -18.03
CA PHE A 352 13.80 -52.38 -19.39
C PHE A 352 15.27 -52.78 -19.39
#